data_AF-A0A7J4J4C0-F1
#
_entry.id   AF-A0A7J4J4C0-F1
#
_cell.length_a   1.000
_cell.length_b   1.000
_cell.length_c   1.000
_cell.angle_alpha   90.00
_cell.angle_beta   90.00
_cell.angle_gamma   90.00
#
_symmetry.space_group_name_H-M   'P 1'
#
loop_
_entity.id
_entity.type
_entity.pdbx_description
1 polymer ?
#
loop_
_entity_poly.entity_id
_entity_poly.type
_entity_poly.pdbx_seq_one_letter_code
_entity_poly.pdbx_strand_id
1 'polypeptide(L)'
;MDVRELKKEVENLPNISHAAAQLLQQTSAQVAVLQPFSAYPHARRLFQDLKKNIEDIKQQHRINDLFSLNVHHLQELKLAALRGTSLKAPTLAHRLHYDDLLSLSATSQRIIQLENTLHTFKRIYTELEKHLTSTFSLDETVSFLTSSPHQTFSLLQNVITKQKNILVHLQNHSKEFLGGRRKK
;
A
#
# COMPACT_ATOMS: atom_id res chain seq x y z
N MET A 1 -17.82 -12.66 0.65
CA MET A 1 -17.34 -12.08 -0.61
C MET A 1 -17.04 -13.19 -1.59
N ASP A 2 -17.78 -13.26 -2.69
CA ASP A 2 -17.49 -14.19 -3.80
C ASP A 2 -16.26 -13.74 -4.60
N VAL A 3 -15.67 -14.62 -5.39
CA VAL A 3 -14.50 -14.34 -6.24
C VAL A 3 -14.80 -13.24 -7.28
N ARG A 4 -16.05 -13.13 -7.76
CA ARG A 4 -16.46 -12.04 -8.65
C ARG A 4 -16.43 -10.68 -7.95
N GLU A 5 -16.90 -10.62 -6.71
CA GLU A 5 -16.85 -9.41 -5.88
C GLU A 5 -15.40 -9.08 -5.54
N LEU A 6 -14.58 -10.08 -5.22
CA LEU A 6 -13.18 -9.92 -4.90
C LEU A 6 -12.36 -9.36 -6.08
N LYS A 7 -12.68 -9.78 -7.31
CA LYS A 7 -12.13 -9.18 -8.53
C LYS A 7 -12.47 -7.70 -8.65
N LYS A 8 -13.75 -7.34 -8.46
CA LYS A 8 -14.20 -5.94 -8.53
C LYS A 8 -13.53 -5.07 -7.47
N GLU A 9 -13.40 -5.58 -6.24
CA GLU A 9 -12.71 -4.85 -5.16
C GLU A 9 -11.25 -4.57 -5.51
N VAL A 10 -10.55 -5.54 -6.09
CA VAL A 10 -9.15 -5.36 -6.53
C VAL A 10 -9.03 -4.37 -7.69
N GLU A 11 -9.93 -4.43 -8.69
CA GLU A 11 -9.98 -3.47 -9.81
C GLU A 11 -10.26 -2.04 -9.34
N ASN A 12 -11.02 -1.89 -8.25
CA ASN A 12 -11.37 -0.60 -7.66
C ASN A 12 -10.35 -0.08 -6.63
N LEU A 13 -9.23 -0.78 -6.42
CA LEU A 13 -8.19 -0.30 -5.50
C LEU A 13 -7.56 1.00 -6.04
N PRO A 14 -7.52 2.08 -5.23
CA PRO A 14 -6.85 3.31 -5.60
C PRO A 14 -5.38 3.08 -5.99
N ASN A 15 -4.90 3.88 -6.94
CA ASN A 15 -3.53 3.80 -7.42
C ASN A 15 -2.55 4.42 -6.40
N ILE A 16 -1.78 3.58 -5.73
CA ILE A 16 -0.79 3.98 -4.73
C ILE A 16 0.28 4.91 -5.33
N SER A 17 0.74 4.64 -6.55
CA SER A 17 1.76 5.47 -7.21
C SER A 17 1.26 6.90 -7.43
N HIS A 18 0.01 7.04 -7.87
CA HIS A 18 -0.62 8.35 -8.07
C HIS A 18 -0.78 9.10 -6.74
N ALA A 19 -1.28 8.43 -5.69
CA ALA A 19 -1.41 9.03 -4.37
C ALA A 19 -0.05 9.43 -3.77
N ALA A 20 1.00 8.63 -3.97
CA ALA A 20 2.36 8.98 -3.56
C ALA A 20 2.90 10.20 -4.32
N ALA A 21 2.65 10.30 -5.63
CA ALA A 21 3.02 11.48 -6.41
C ALA A 21 2.29 12.76 -5.93
N GLN A 22 1.00 12.65 -5.57
CA GLN A 22 0.25 13.75 -4.97
C GLN A 22 0.85 14.18 -3.62
N LEU A 23 1.22 13.21 -2.76
CA LEU A 23 1.92 13.51 -1.51
C LEU A 23 3.23 14.27 -1.75
N LEU A 24 4.02 13.86 -2.75
CA LEU A 24 5.27 14.53 -3.09
C LEU A 24 5.03 15.97 -3.55
N GLN A 25 4.00 16.20 -4.36
CA GLN A 25 3.64 17.52 -4.84
C GLN A 25 3.19 18.43 -3.69
N GLN A 26 2.28 17.94 -2.82
CA GLN A 26 1.77 18.68 -1.66
C GLN A 26 2.91 19.05 -0.70
N THR A 27 3.74 18.08 -0.32
CA THR A 27 4.87 18.31 0.58
C THR A 27 5.93 19.23 -0.03
N SER A 28 6.19 19.13 -1.34
CA SER A 28 7.14 20.03 -2.02
C SER A 28 6.62 21.46 -2.13
N ALA A 29 5.32 21.66 -2.36
CA ALA A 29 4.70 22.98 -2.37
C ALA A 29 4.80 23.66 -1.00
N GLN A 30 4.52 22.93 0.08
CA GLN A 30 4.67 23.40 1.46
C GLN A 30 6.10 23.84 1.77
N VAL A 31 7.09 23.10 1.27
CA VAL A 31 8.51 23.39 1.45
C VAL A 31 8.98 24.59 0.64
N ALA A 32 8.42 24.85 -0.54
CA ALA A 32 8.80 26.02 -1.34
C ALA A 32 8.57 27.35 -0.59
N VAL A 33 7.59 27.39 0.32
CA VAL A 33 7.29 28.56 1.17
C VAL A 33 8.39 28.83 2.20
N LEU A 34 9.16 27.81 2.60
CA LEU A 34 10.16 27.89 3.68
C LEU A 34 11.56 28.33 3.19
N GLN A 35 11.68 28.85 1.98
CA GLN A 35 12.97 29.29 1.42
C GLN A 35 13.41 30.63 2.04
N PRO A 36 14.69 30.78 2.44
CA PRO A 36 15.80 29.87 2.13
C PRO A 36 16.06 28.78 3.19
N PHE A 37 16.19 27.52 2.72
CA PHE A 37 16.48 26.32 3.54
C PHE A 37 17.82 26.34 4.31
N SER A 38 18.72 27.26 3.98
CA SER A 38 20.01 27.41 4.66
C SER A 38 19.84 27.82 6.12
N ALA A 39 18.75 28.50 6.47
CA ALA A 39 18.46 28.91 7.85
C ALA A 39 17.92 27.75 8.72
N TYR A 40 17.47 26.64 8.12
CA TYR A 40 16.76 25.57 8.83
C TYR A 40 17.29 24.18 8.45
N PRO A 41 18.52 23.82 8.88
CA PRO A 41 19.17 22.56 8.50
C PRO A 41 18.40 21.32 8.99
N HIS A 42 17.71 21.41 10.13
CA HIS A 42 16.90 20.32 10.65
C HIS A 42 15.65 20.07 9.79
N ALA A 43 14.89 21.12 9.46
CA ALA A 43 13.74 21.05 8.55
C ALA A 43 14.13 20.47 7.18
N ARG A 44 15.29 20.89 6.65
CA ARG A 44 15.83 20.38 5.39
C ARG A 44 16.06 18.87 5.43
N ARG A 45 16.63 18.36 6.52
CA ARG A 45 16.88 16.92 6.71
C ARG A 45 15.57 16.14 6.77
N LEU A 46 14.62 16.58 7.59
CA LEU A 46 13.29 15.94 7.70
C LEU A 46 12.57 15.89 6.35
N PHE A 47 12.68 16.95 5.54
CA PHE A 47 12.10 16.97 4.20
C PHE A 47 12.77 15.99 3.24
N GLN A 48 14.10 15.83 3.30
CA GLN A 48 14.81 14.82 2.51
C GLN A 48 14.36 13.40 2.91
N ASP A 49 14.20 13.16 4.22
CA ASP A 49 13.71 11.89 4.73
C ASP A 49 12.26 11.62 4.30
N LEU A 50 11.39 12.65 4.30
CA LEU A 50 10.03 12.57 3.76
C LEU A 50 10.03 12.21 2.27
N LYS A 51 10.84 12.90 1.45
CA LYS A 51 10.94 12.62 0.01
C LYS A 51 11.36 11.18 -0.26
N LYS A 52 12.38 10.70 0.45
CA LYS A 52 12.82 9.30 0.36
C LYS A 52 11.68 8.35 0.72
N ASN A 53 10.99 8.61 1.82
CA ASN A 53 9.88 7.78 2.27
C ASN A 53 8.70 7.77 1.27
N ILE A 54 8.40 8.90 0.62
CA ILE A 54 7.37 8.97 -0.43
C ILE A 54 7.76 8.15 -1.66
N GLU A 55 9.03 8.16 -2.06
CA GLU A 55 9.51 7.29 -3.14
C GLU A 55 9.44 5.81 -2.74
N ASP A 56 9.72 5.46 -1.48
CA ASP A 56 9.53 4.10 -0.97
C ASP A 56 8.04 3.67 -1.06
N ILE A 57 7.09 4.54 -0.69
CA ILE A 57 5.64 4.30 -0.85
C ILE A 57 5.29 4.07 -2.32
N LYS A 58 5.80 4.91 -3.22
CA LYS A 58 5.55 4.82 -4.66
C LYS A 58 6.06 3.51 -5.25
N GLN A 59 7.20 2.99 -4.78
CA GLN A 59 7.73 1.69 -5.23
C GLN A 59 6.83 0.51 -4.85
N GLN A 60 5.99 0.65 -3.81
CA GLN A 60 5.05 -0.39 -3.38
C GLN A 60 3.78 -0.49 -4.23
N HIS A 61 3.62 0.31 -5.31
CA HIS A 61 2.43 0.27 -6.17
C HIS A 61 2.13 -1.12 -6.76
N ARG A 62 3.16 -1.94 -6.96
CA ARG A 62 3.04 -3.31 -7.50
C ARG A 62 2.25 -4.27 -6.62
N ILE A 63 1.90 -3.89 -5.39
CA ILE A 63 1.04 -4.69 -4.51
C ILE A 63 -0.34 -4.93 -5.16
N ASN A 64 -0.91 -3.92 -5.85
CA ASN A 64 -2.21 -4.07 -6.51
C ASN A 64 -2.14 -5.09 -7.67
N ASP A 65 -1.01 -5.16 -8.38
CA ASP A 65 -0.78 -6.14 -9.45
C ASP A 65 -0.73 -7.56 -8.88
N LEU A 66 -0.08 -7.75 -7.72
CA LEU A 66 -0.05 -9.03 -7.01
C LEU A 66 -1.45 -9.46 -6.59
N PHE A 67 -2.27 -8.54 -6.07
CA PHE A 67 -3.67 -8.85 -5.77
C PHE A 67 -4.40 -9.32 -7.02
N SER A 68 -4.28 -8.59 -8.13
CA SER A 68 -4.95 -8.90 -9.40
C SER A 68 -4.58 -10.29 -9.91
N LEU A 69 -3.29 -10.62 -9.85
CA LEU A 69 -2.77 -11.92 -10.25
C LEU A 69 -3.23 -13.04 -9.30
N ASN A 70 -3.27 -12.79 -7.99
CA ASN A 70 -3.79 -13.75 -7.01
C ASN A 70 -5.30 -14.01 -7.17
N VAL A 71 -6.09 -13.00 -7.49
CA VAL A 71 -7.51 -13.20 -7.86
C VAL A 71 -7.63 -14.06 -9.11
N HIS A 72 -6.84 -13.77 -10.13
CA HIS A 72 -6.87 -14.52 -11.38
C HIS A 72 -6.49 -16.00 -11.17
N HIS A 73 -5.41 -16.25 -10.42
CA HIS A 73 -5.04 -17.61 -10.04
C HIS A 73 -6.13 -18.35 -9.25
N LEU A 74 -6.82 -17.65 -8.36
CA LEU A 74 -7.94 -18.23 -7.62
C LEU A 74 -9.12 -18.58 -8.55
N GLN A 75 -9.45 -17.71 -9.51
CA GLN A 75 -10.48 -17.99 -10.53
C GLN A 75 -10.13 -19.23 -11.35
N GLU A 76 -8.89 -19.29 -11.85
CA GLU A 76 -8.37 -20.43 -12.59
C GLU A 76 -8.38 -21.72 -11.77
N LEU A 77 -8.08 -21.63 -10.47
CA LEU A 77 -8.14 -22.77 -9.56
C LEU A 77 -9.57 -23.31 -9.40
N LYS A 78 -10.56 -22.41 -9.22
CA LYS A 78 -11.99 -22.81 -9.16
C LYS A 78 -12.45 -23.46 -10.46
N LEU A 79 -12.06 -22.90 -11.61
CA LEU A 79 -12.39 -23.47 -12.93
C LEU A 79 -11.71 -24.84 -13.16
N ALA A 80 -10.45 -24.98 -12.78
CA ALA A 80 -9.69 -26.22 -12.90
C ALA A 80 -10.27 -27.33 -12.02
N ALA A 81 -10.77 -26.99 -10.83
CA ALA A 81 -11.46 -27.91 -9.95
C ALA A 81 -12.79 -28.40 -10.55
N LEU A 82 -13.58 -27.51 -11.16
CA LEU A 82 -14.84 -27.87 -11.82
C LEU A 82 -14.65 -28.73 -13.08
N ARG A 83 -13.58 -28.49 -13.84
CA ARG A 83 -13.28 -29.21 -15.09
C ARG A 83 -12.49 -30.51 -14.89
N GLY A 84 -12.13 -30.86 -13.65
CA GLY A 84 -11.38 -32.08 -13.35
C GLY A 84 -9.94 -32.11 -13.90
N THR A 85 -9.34 -30.95 -14.22
CA THR A 85 -7.96 -30.90 -14.73
C THR A 85 -6.95 -31.18 -13.62
N SER A 86 -6.53 -32.44 -13.51
CA SER A 86 -5.70 -32.97 -12.41
C SER A 86 -4.31 -32.34 -12.29
N LEU A 87 -3.74 -31.84 -13.38
CA LEU A 87 -2.40 -31.24 -13.40
C LEU A 87 -2.41 -29.72 -13.13
N LYS A 88 -3.45 -29.00 -13.55
CA LYS A 88 -3.49 -27.52 -13.47
C LYS A 88 -3.78 -27.02 -12.05
N ALA A 89 -4.71 -27.68 -11.34
CA ALA A 89 -5.10 -27.27 -10.00
C ALA A 89 -3.98 -27.36 -8.94
N PRO A 90 -3.17 -28.45 -8.86
CA PRO A 90 -2.03 -28.50 -7.95
C PRO A 90 -0.98 -27.40 -8.22
N THR A 91 -0.66 -27.12 -9.49
CA THR A 91 0.32 -26.08 -9.85
C THR A 91 -0.15 -24.69 -9.46
N LEU A 92 -1.43 -24.37 -9.69
CA LEU A 92 -2.02 -23.09 -9.28
C LEU A 92 -2.08 -22.94 -7.76
N ALA A 93 -2.47 -24.00 -7.05
CA ALA A 93 -2.44 -24.02 -5.59
C ALA A 93 -1.00 -23.83 -5.07
N HIS A 94 -0.02 -24.49 -5.69
CA HIS A 94 1.38 -24.30 -5.31
C HIS A 94 1.84 -22.86 -5.48
N ARG A 95 1.51 -22.21 -6.61
CA ARG A 95 1.85 -20.80 -6.85
C ARG A 95 1.20 -19.84 -5.85
N LEU A 96 -0.06 -20.08 -5.47
CA LEU A 96 -0.77 -19.23 -4.50
C LEU A 96 -0.16 -19.31 -3.08
N HIS A 97 0.46 -20.44 -2.73
CA HIS A 97 0.86 -20.72 -1.34
C HIS A 97 2.36 -20.74 -1.09
N TYR A 98 3.15 -21.22 -2.06
CA TYR A 98 4.57 -21.53 -1.87
C TYR A 98 5.48 -20.78 -2.83
N ASP A 99 4.95 -19.93 -3.71
CA ASP A 99 5.77 -19.06 -4.55
C ASP A 99 6.33 -17.88 -3.73
N ASP A 100 7.64 -17.74 -3.68
CA ASP A 100 8.32 -16.71 -2.88
C ASP A 100 7.96 -15.28 -3.29
N LEU A 101 7.52 -15.08 -4.55
CA LEU A 101 7.21 -13.76 -5.09
C LEU A 101 5.69 -13.52 -5.21
N LEU A 102 4.93 -14.57 -5.47
CA LEU A 102 3.50 -14.48 -5.80
C LEU A 102 2.58 -14.99 -4.69
N SER A 103 3.12 -15.63 -3.65
CA SER A 103 2.29 -16.19 -2.58
C SER A 103 1.50 -15.12 -1.83
N LEU A 104 0.41 -15.58 -1.20
CA LEU A 104 -0.35 -14.76 -0.25
C LEU A 104 0.50 -14.33 0.95
N SER A 105 1.53 -15.10 1.32
CA SER A 105 2.48 -14.73 2.37
C SER A 105 3.35 -13.54 1.93
N ALA A 106 3.95 -13.60 0.75
CA ALA A 106 4.72 -12.50 0.19
C ALA A 106 3.88 -11.23 0.03
N THR A 107 2.63 -11.38 -0.43
CA THR A 107 1.67 -10.26 -0.52
C THR A 107 1.38 -9.66 0.86
N SER A 108 1.17 -10.49 1.89
CA SER A 108 0.99 -10.04 3.27
C SER A 108 2.18 -9.24 3.79
N GLN A 109 3.41 -9.72 3.55
CA GLN A 109 4.62 -9.03 3.98
C GLN A 109 4.76 -7.65 3.33
N ARG A 110 4.41 -7.52 2.05
CA ARG A 110 4.44 -6.22 1.36
C ARG A 110 3.42 -5.22 1.92
N ILE A 111 2.23 -5.68 2.31
CA ILE A 111 1.24 -4.81 2.98
C ILE A 111 1.79 -4.30 4.31
N ILE A 112 2.44 -5.17 5.09
CA ILE A 112 3.09 -4.79 6.36
C ILE A 112 4.21 -3.77 6.11
N GLN A 113 5.03 -3.97 5.08
CA GLN A 113 6.08 -3.02 4.70
C GLN A 113 5.50 -1.65 4.31
N LEU A 114 4.43 -1.62 3.51
CA LEU A 114 3.74 -0.39 3.14
C LEU A 114 3.16 0.33 4.36
N GLU A 115 2.54 -0.41 5.29
CA GLU A 115 2.00 0.13 6.54
C GLU A 115 3.09 0.75 7.42
N ASN A 116 4.22 0.06 7.59
CA ASN A 116 5.37 0.58 8.32
C ASN A 116 5.96 1.83 7.66
N THR A 117 5.96 1.86 6.32
CA THR A 117 6.42 3.02 5.55
C THR A 117 5.49 4.23 5.80
N LEU A 118 4.17 4.05 5.75
CA LEU A 118 3.21 5.11 6.09
C LEU A 118 3.30 5.56 7.55
N HIS A 119 3.57 4.65 8.48
CA HIS A 119 3.77 5.01 9.88
C HIS A 119 5.02 5.90 10.04
N THR A 120 6.09 5.56 9.31
CA THR A 120 7.32 6.35 9.26
C THR A 120 7.06 7.73 8.63
N PHE A 121 6.34 7.80 7.51
CA PHE A 121 5.90 9.05 6.90
C PHE A 121 5.20 9.95 7.93
N LYS A 122 4.18 9.42 8.63
CA LYS A 122 3.40 10.17 9.60
C LYS A 122 4.30 10.73 10.71
N ARG A 123 5.21 9.92 11.23
CA ARG A 123 6.15 10.34 12.27
C ARG A 123 7.02 11.51 11.80
N ILE A 124 7.65 11.38 10.64
CA ILE A 124 8.54 12.44 10.10
C ILE A 124 7.72 13.70 9.78
N TYR A 125 6.52 13.56 9.22
CA TYR A 125 5.65 14.69 8.94
C TYR A 125 5.24 15.44 10.21
N THR A 126 4.81 14.72 11.26
CA THR A 126 4.46 15.33 12.56
C THR A 126 5.67 16.00 13.21
N GLU A 127 6.87 15.44 13.06
CA GLU A 127 8.09 16.08 13.56
C GLU A 127 8.42 17.35 12.80
N LEU A 128 8.27 17.35 11.46
CA LEU A 128 8.42 18.52 10.63
C LEU A 128 7.39 19.60 11.03
N GLU A 129 6.12 19.24 11.15
CA GLU A 129 5.04 20.15 11.58
C GLU A 129 5.33 20.78 12.94
N LYS A 130 5.77 20.00 13.94
CA LYS A 130 6.18 20.51 15.26
C LYS A 130 7.35 21.48 15.16
N HIS A 131 8.36 21.14 14.35
CA HIS A 131 9.52 22.00 14.19
C HIS A 131 9.17 23.31 13.48
N LEU A 132 8.25 23.27 12.51
CA LEU A 132 7.83 24.47 11.79
C LEU A 132 6.97 25.36 12.68
N THR A 133 5.97 24.80 13.36
CA THR A 133 5.10 25.53 14.30
C THR A 133 5.88 26.18 15.46
N SER A 134 7.02 25.60 15.89
CA SER A 134 7.86 26.19 16.94
C SER A 134 8.83 27.28 16.46
N THR A 135 9.12 27.32 15.16
CA THR A 135 10.24 28.10 14.62
C THR A 135 9.77 29.25 13.72
N PHE A 136 8.61 29.10 13.09
CA PHE A 136 8.07 30.06 12.13
C PHE A 136 6.97 30.93 12.73
N SER A 137 6.71 32.07 12.11
CA SER A 137 5.59 32.93 12.48
C SER A 137 4.24 32.24 12.22
N LEU A 138 3.16 32.79 12.80
CA LEU A 138 1.81 32.23 12.66
C LEU A 138 1.37 32.20 11.19
N ASP A 139 1.68 33.24 10.41
CA ASP A 139 1.30 33.35 9.00
C ASP A 139 2.03 32.32 8.11
N GLU A 140 3.32 32.10 8.36
CA GLU A 140 4.13 31.07 7.70
C GLU A 140 3.63 29.67 8.06
N THR A 141 3.25 29.47 9.32
CA THR A 141 2.69 28.21 9.82
C THR A 141 1.33 27.93 9.16
N VAL A 142 0.46 28.92 9.05
CA VAL A 142 -0.84 28.78 8.36
C VAL A 142 -0.64 28.46 6.88
N SER A 143 0.28 29.14 6.21
CA SER A 143 0.61 28.86 4.81
C SER A 143 1.08 27.41 4.61
N PHE A 144 1.92 26.90 5.52
CA PHE A 144 2.35 25.50 5.52
C PHE A 144 1.18 24.52 5.74
N LEU A 145 0.30 24.79 6.71
CA LEU A 145 -0.82 23.91 7.06
C LEU A 145 -1.95 23.88 6.03
N THR A 146 -2.09 24.93 5.20
CA THR A 146 -3.19 25.05 4.22
C THR A 146 -3.14 23.97 3.14
N SER A 147 -1.95 23.48 2.79
CA SER A 147 -1.74 22.46 1.74
C SER A 147 -1.55 21.06 2.34
N SER A 148 -2.39 20.67 3.29
CA SER A 148 -2.13 19.48 4.10
C SER A 148 -2.21 18.15 3.31
N PRO A 149 -1.20 17.28 3.41
CA PRO A 149 -1.22 15.93 2.86
C PRO A 149 -2.17 14.95 3.58
N HIS A 150 -2.90 15.39 4.62
CA HIS A 150 -3.73 14.50 5.45
C HIS A 150 -4.79 13.72 4.66
N GLN A 151 -5.43 14.34 3.67
CA GLN A 151 -6.45 13.66 2.86
C GLN A 151 -5.83 12.52 2.04
N THR A 152 -4.74 12.79 1.35
CA THR A 152 -3.99 11.80 0.55
C THR A 152 -3.41 10.69 1.43
N PHE A 153 -2.90 11.05 2.61
CA PHE A 153 -2.43 10.10 3.61
C PHE A 153 -3.57 9.19 4.13
N SER A 154 -4.74 9.77 4.45
CA SER A 154 -5.92 9.01 4.88
C SER A 154 -6.40 8.05 3.79
N LEU A 155 -6.37 8.48 2.52
CA LEU A 155 -6.65 7.62 1.38
C LEU A 155 -5.70 6.41 1.34
N LEU A 156 -4.40 6.61 1.51
CA LEU A 156 -3.43 5.51 1.54
C LEU A 156 -3.64 4.56 2.72
N GLN A 157 -4.01 5.07 3.90
CA GLN A 157 -4.40 4.22 5.03
C GLN A 157 -5.65 3.37 4.71
N ASN A 158 -6.64 3.97 4.06
CA ASN A 158 -7.84 3.26 3.63
C ASN A 158 -7.51 2.18 2.57
N VAL A 159 -6.56 2.44 1.66
CA VAL A 159 -6.06 1.44 0.71
C VAL A 159 -5.49 0.22 1.44
N ILE A 160 -4.65 0.44 2.46
CA ILE A 160 -4.08 -0.66 3.27
C ILE A 160 -5.20 -1.48 3.92
N THR A 161 -6.19 -0.82 4.53
CA THR A 161 -7.33 -1.50 5.16
C THR A 161 -8.08 -2.37 4.14
N LYS A 162 -8.35 -1.83 2.95
CA LYS A 162 -8.98 -2.59 1.86
C LYS A 162 -8.13 -3.78 1.41
N GLN A 163 -6.83 -3.58 1.22
CA GLN A 163 -5.89 -4.64 0.85
C GLN A 163 -5.85 -5.77 1.89
N LYS A 164 -5.81 -5.43 3.18
CA LYS A 164 -5.90 -6.43 4.28
C LYS A 164 -7.20 -7.23 4.22
N ASN A 165 -8.33 -6.56 4.01
CA ASN A 165 -9.63 -7.23 3.88
C ASN A 165 -9.67 -8.18 2.67
N ILE A 166 -9.18 -7.74 1.51
CA ILE A 166 -9.07 -8.57 0.30
C ILE A 166 -8.17 -9.77 0.56
N LEU A 167 -7.03 -9.58 1.24
CA LEU A 167 -6.09 -10.66 1.57
C LEU A 167 -6.74 -11.73 2.45
N VAL A 168 -7.51 -11.34 3.47
CA VAL A 168 -8.26 -12.29 4.32
C VAL A 168 -9.20 -13.15 3.47
N HIS A 169 -9.94 -12.52 2.55
CA HIS A 169 -10.84 -13.26 1.67
C HIS A 169 -10.09 -14.18 0.69
N LEU A 170 -8.98 -13.72 0.09
CA LEU A 170 -8.11 -14.56 -0.75
C LEU A 170 -7.60 -15.79 0.02
N GLN A 171 -7.13 -15.59 1.25
CA GLN A 171 -6.65 -16.67 2.11
C GLN A 171 -7.78 -17.66 2.42
N ASN A 172 -8.98 -17.19 2.75
CA ASN A 172 -10.12 -18.07 3.04
C ASN A 172 -10.51 -18.91 1.82
N HIS A 173 -10.65 -18.30 0.64
CA HIS A 173 -10.94 -19.04 -0.60
C HIS A 173 -9.84 -20.03 -0.95
N SER A 174 -8.57 -19.67 -0.73
CA SER A 174 -7.44 -20.57 -1.03
C SER A 174 -7.37 -21.80 -0.11
N LYS A 175 -7.73 -21.64 1.17
CA LYS A 175 -7.76 -22.73 2.16
C LYS A 175 -8.73 -23.84 1.79
N GLU A 176 -9.84 -23.54 1.11
CA GLU A 176 -10.79 -24.52 0.60
C GLU A 176 -10.11 -25.58 -0.28
N PHE A 177 -9.07 -25.19 -1.02
CA PHE A 177 -8.35 -26.06 -1.95
C PHE A 177 -7.16 -26.79 -1.32
N LEU A 178 -6.61 -26.28 -0.21
CA LEU A 178 -5.59 -26.97 0.58
C LEU A 178 -6.19 -27.97 1.59
N GLY A 179 -7.33 -27.63 2.20
CA GLY A 179 -8.00 -28.45 3.21
C GLY A 179 -8.74 -29.68 2.67
N GLY A 180 -9.12 -29.66 1.39
CA GLY A 180 -9.87 -30.74 0.73
C GLY A 180 -9.07 -32.04 0.45
N ARG A 181 -7.76 -32.06 0.65
CA ARG A 181 -6.90 -33.25 0.41
C ARG A 181 -6.61 -34.10 1.65
N ARG A 182 -7.25 -33.86 2.80
CA ARG A 182 -7.04 -34.64 4.04
C ARG A 182 -8.10 -35.71 4.36
N LYS A 183 -8.96 -36.06 3.41
CA LYS A 183 -9.81 -37.26 3.53
C LYS A 183 -9.73 -38.09 2.26
N LYS A 184 -8.79 -39.02 2.22
CA LYS A 184 -8.88 -40.31 1.54
C LYS A 184 -7.81 -41.23 2.11
#